data_AF-A0A412MVF9-F1
#
_entry.id   AF-A0A412MVF9-F1
#
_cell.length_a   1.000
_cell.length_b   1.000
_cell.length_c   1.000
_cell.angle_alpha   90.00
_cell.angle_beta   90.00
_cell.angle_gamma   90.00
#
_symmetry.space_group_name_H-M   'P 1'
#
loop_
_entity.id
_entity.type
_entity.pdbx_description
1 polymer ?
#
loop_
_entity_poly.entity_id
_entity_poly.type
_entity_poly.pdbx_seq_one_letter_code
_entity_poly.pdbx_strand_id
1 'polypeptide(L)'
;MHAAAFSPRGGVSPRSARLRGQSIIEYVLIIAIIGLVIVFAGPGVAGAIRNQFNLVGNTVDTGTDGGNFMSAEEKAYQEAMKTVVNKDAKDWTLDEQKAAATDIAKNGTSSVVYAKAKAAMDVGTKWS
;
A
#
# COMPACT_ATOMS: atom_id res chain seq x y z
N MET A 1 -32.08 15.93 50.53
CA MET A 1 -33.19 16.19 49.60
C MET A 1 -32.93 17.53 48.94
N HIS A 2 -32.67 17.59 47.63
CA HIS A 2 -33.10 18.66 46.74
C HIS A 2 -32.93 18.16 45.30
N ALA A 3 -34.03 18.26 44.56
CA ALA A 3 -34.28 17.58 43.31
C ALA A 3 -33.58 18.22 42.11
N ALA A 4 -33.20 17.37 41.16
CA ALA A 4 -32.85 17.75 39.80
C ALA A 4 -34.11 18.24 39.05
N ALA A 5 -33.95 19.31 38.27
CA ALA A 5 -34.82 19.61 37.14
C ALA A 5 -33.97 20.27 36.05
N PHE A 6 -33.28 19.43 35.27
CA PHE A 6 -32.72 19.82 33.99
C PHE A 6 -33.85 19.79 32.96
N SER A 7 -34.29 20.95 32.49
CA SER A 7 -35.36 21.11 31.51
C SER A 7 -34.87 20.70 30.11
N PRO A 8 -35.33 19.58 29.52
CA PRO A 8 -34.92 19.18 28.19
C PRO A 8 -36.04 19.55 27.23
N ARG A 9 -36.18 20.83 26.87
CA ARG A 9 -37.07 21.30 25.80
C ARG A 9 -36.82 22.77 25.49
N GLY A 10 -35.56 23.07 25.14
CA GLY A 10 -35.25 24.25 24.33
C GLY A 10 -35.89 24.04 22.96
N GLY A 11 -37.11 24.55 22.80
CA GLY A 11 -37.88 24.42 21.57
C GLY A 11 -37.21 25.18 20.43
N VAL A 12 -36.56 24.44 19.53
CA VAL A 12 -36.54 24.82 18.13
C VAL A 12 -37.99 24.77 17.66
N SER A 13 -38.63 25.94 17.58
CA SER A 13 -39.97 26.06 17.00
C SER A 13 -39.86 25.71 15.52
N PRO A 14 -40.33 24.55 15.04
CA PRO A 14 -40.31 24.21 13.63
C PRO A 14 -41.53 24.87 12.99
N ARG A 15 -41.58 26.20 13.01
CA ARG A 15 -42.76 26.95 12.54
C ARG A 15 -42.69 27.37 11.08
N SER A 16 -41.82 26.72 10.31
CA SER A 16 -41.82 26.76 8.84
C SER A 16 -41.29 25.47 8.17
N ALA A 17 -41.11 24.37 8.92
CA ALA A 17 -41.06 23.03 8.34
C ALA A 17 -42.50 22.57 8.03
N ARG A 18 -43.23 23.38 7.27
CA ARG A 18 -44.55 22.98 6.77
C ARG A 18 -44.31 21.74 5.92
N LEU A 19 -44.74 20.63 6.49
CA LEU A 19 -45.04 19.35 5.89
C LEU A 19 -45.94 19.56 4.65
N ARG A 20 -45.33 19.99 3.56
CA ARG A 20 -45.84 19.97 2.19
C ARG A 20 -44.67 19.51 1.35
N GLY A 21 -44.39 18.21 1.40
CA GLY A 21 -43.65 17.61 0.32
C GLY A 21 -44.36 17.86 -1.01
N GLN A 22 -43.56 17.83 -2.08
CA GLN A 22 -43.96 17.20 -3.34
C GLN A 22 -44.54 18.10 -4.45
N SER A 23 -44.08 19.34 -4.60
CA SER A 23 -44.23 20.01 -5.91
C SER A 23 -43.14 19.49 -6.85
N ILE A 24 -43.51 18.96 -8.02
CA ILE A 24 -42.58 18.50 -9.08
C ILE A 24 -41.44 19.51 -9.32
N ILE A 25 -41.78 20.80 -9.21
CA ILE A 25 -40.87 21.93 -9.36
C ILE A 25 -39.68 21.86 -8.40
N GLU A 26 -39.88 21.46 -7.15
CA GLU A 26 -38.80 21.40 -6.16
C GLU A 26 -37.77 20.30 -6.50
N TYR A 27 -38.24 19.11 -6.89
CA TYR A 27 -37.35 18.04 -7.35
C TYR A 27 -36.62 18.42 -8.64
N VAL A 28 -37.31 19.08 -9.57
CA VAL A 28 -36.70 19.61 -10.81
C VAL A 28 -35.62 20.63 -10.49
N LEU A 29 -35.86 21.53 -9.52
CA LEU A 29 -34.88 22.51 -9.08
C LEU A 29 -33.68 21.86 -8.40
N ILE A 30 -33.89 20.86 -7.54
CA ILE A 30 -32.80 20.13 -6.88
C ILE A 30 -31.92 19.41 -7.91
N ILE A 31 -32.53 18.68 -8.86
CA ILE A 31 -31.78 17.97 -9.91
C ILE A 31 -31.06 18.97 -10.84
N ALA A 32 -31.70 20.09 -11.17
CA ALA A 32 -31.08 21.14 -11.98
C ALA A 32 -29.85 21.74 -11.29
N ILE A 33 -29.94 22.02 -9.98
CA ILE A 33 -28.82 22.54 -9.19
C ILE A 33 -27.70 21.50 -9.09
N ILE A 34 -28.01 20.21 -8.83
CA ILE A 34 -27.00 19.15 -8.80
C ILE A 34 -26.31 19.01 -10.16
N GLY A 35 -27.07 18.99 -11.25
CA GLY A 35 -26.55 18.94 -12.62
C GLY A 35 -25.65 20.13 -12.94
N LEU A 36 -26.06 21.34 -12.53
CA LEU A 36 -25.26 22.56 -12.68
C LEU A 36 -23.92 22.43 -11.94
N VAL A 37 -23.94 21.96 -10.69
CA VAL A 37 -22.71 21.75 -9.90
C VAL A 37 -21.78 20.76 -10.59
N ILE A 38 -22.30 19.63 -11.10
CA ILE A 38 -21.47 18.62 -11.78
C ILE A 38 -20.84 19.19 -13.06
N VAL A 39 -21.55 20.00 -13.86
CA VAL A 39 -21.01 20.55 -15.10
C VAL A 39 -19.90 21.58 -14.85
N PHE A 40 -20.06 22.43 -13.84
CA PHE A 40 -19.08 23.47 -13.55
C PHE A 40 -17.88 22.96 -12.72
N ALA A 41 -18.10 22.10 -11.73
CA ALA A 41 -17.03 21.59 -10.86
C ALA A 41 -16.42 20.26 -11.36
N GLY A 42 -17.19 19.46 -12.11
CA GLY A 42 -16.81 18.13 -12.55
C GLY A 42 -15.50 18.07 -13.35
N PRO A 43 -15.25 18.94 -14.34
CA PRO A 43 -14.02 18.90 -15.13
C PRO A 43 -12.75 19.10 -14.28
N GLY A 44 -12.76 20.05 -13.34
CA GLY A 44 -11.61 20.34 -12.48
C GLY A 44 -11.34 19.22 -11.47
N VAL A 45 -12.41 18.69 -10.86
CA VAL A 45 -12.31 17.58 -9.90
C VAL A 45 -11.89 16.29 -10.61
N ALA A 46 -12.45 15.99 -11.78
CA ALA A 46 -12.09 14.81 -12.57
C ALA A 46 -10.64 14.86 -13.06
N GLY A 47 -10.14 16.03 -13.49
CA GLY A 47 -8.74 16.21 -13.88
C GLY A 47 -7.77 15.97 -12.73
N ALA A 48 -8.05 16.54 -11.55
CA ALA A 48 -7.23 16.35 -10.35
C ALA A 48 -7.23 14.89 -9.88
N ILE A 49 -8.41 14.25 -9.82
CA ILE A 49 -8.55 12.83 -9.46
C ILE A 49 -7.78 11.94 -10.45
N ARG A 50 -7.90 12.19 -11.75
CA ARG A 50 -7.19 11.42 -12.78
C ARG A 50 -5.67 11.59 -12.64
N ASN A 51 -5.18 12.79 -12.37
CA ASN A 51 -3.75 13.03 -12.18
C ASN A 51 -3.21 12.30 -10.94
N GLN A 52 -3.95 12.33 -9.84
CA GLN A 52 -3.61 11.56 -8.63
C GLN A 52 -3.61 10.06 -8.91
N PHE A 53 -4.63 9.56 -9.62
CA PHE A 53 -4.73 8.14 -9.95
C PHE A 53 -3.62 7.68 -10.89
N ASN A 54 -3.22 8.50 -11.87
CA ASN A 54 -2.09 8.20 -12.75
C ASN A 54 -0.77 8.12 -11.97
N LEU A 55 -0.56 9.00 -10.98
CA LEU A 55 0.62 8.94 -10.11
C LEU A 55 0.64 7.64 -9.30
N VAL A 56 -0.49 7.30 -8.66
CA VAL A 56 -0.62 6.06 -7.87
C VAL A 56 -0.44 4.83 -8.76
N GLY A 57 -1.05 4.80 -9.95
CA GLY A 57 -0.89 3.74 -10.93
C GLY A 57 0.57 3.53 -11.31
N ASN A 58 1.27 4.61 -11.69
CA ASN A 58 2.69 4.53 -12.02
C ASN A 58 3.55 4.05 -10.84
N THR A 59 3.26 4.48 -9.60
CA THR A 59 3.97 4.00 -8.40
C THR A 59 3.73 2.51 -8.13
N VAL A 60 2.49 2.04 -8.31
CA VAL A 60 2.15 0.62 -8.14
C VAL A 60 2.80 -0.22 -9.24
N ASP A 61 2.71 0.21 -10.50
CA ASP A 61 3.28 -0.49 -11.66
C ASP A 61 4.82 -0.61 -11.52
N THR A 62 5.52 0.49 -11.21
CA THR A 62 6.99 0.47 -10.95
C THR A 62 7.36 -0.30 -9.69
N GLY A 63 6.42 -0.46 -8.77
CA GLY A 63 6.53 -1.29 -7.59
C GLY A 63 6.56 -2.80 -7.86
N THR A 64 5.89 -3.25 -8.92
CA THR A 64 5.86 -4.67 -9.32
C THR A 64 7.18 -5.18 -9.86
N ASP A 65 8.08 -4.29 -10.30
CA ASP A 65 9.45 -4.61 -10.69
C ASP A 65 10.34 -5.01 -9.48
N GLY A 66 9.76 -5.09 -8.28
CA GLY A 66 10.37 -5.63 -7.06
C GLY A 66 11.37 -4.69 -6.38
N GLY A 67 12.08 -3.85 -7.13
CA GLY A 67 13.14 -2.98 -6.59
C GLY A 67 12.67 -1.68 -5.95
N ASN A 68 11.44 -1.22 -6.24
CA ASN A 68 10.97 0.12 -5.83
C ASN A 68 10.32 0.15 -4.43
N PHE A 69 9.85 -1.00 -3.94
CA PHE A 69 9.30 -1.15 -2.59
C PHE A 69 10.30 -1.69 -1.57
N MET A 70 11.46 -2.17 -2.03
CA MET A 70 12.51 -2.67 -1.15
C MET A 70 13.25 -1.51 -0.50
N SER A 71 13.62 -1.70 0.77
CA SER A 71 14.53 -0.76 1.42
C SER A 71 15.90 -0.76 0.75
N ALA A 72 16.72 0.26 1.00
CA ALA A 72 18.08 0.31 0.48
C ALA A 72 18.90 -0.92 0.94
N GLU A 73 18.66 -1.36 2.17
CA GLU A 73 19.28 -2.54 2.78
C GLU A 73 18.81 -3.84 2.10
N GLU A 74 17.51 -3.97 1.85
CA GLU A 74 16.96 -5.14 1.15
C GLU A 74 17.46 -5.25 -0.29
N LYS A 75 17.60 -4.11 -0.97
CA LYS A 75 18.17 -4.04 -2.31
C LYS A 75 19.65 -4.43 -2.32
N ALA A 76 20.43 -3.90 -1.37
CA ALA A 76 21.85 -4.29 -1.21
C ALA A 76 21.99 -5.79 -0.89
N TYR A 77 21.10 -6.33 -0.06
CA TYR A 77 21.06 -7.75 0.27
C TYR A 77 20.71 -8.62 -0.96
N GLN A 78 19.70 -8.22 -1.76
CA GLN A 78 19.34 -8.90 -3.01
C GLN A 78 20.51 -8.95 -4.00
N GLU A 79 21.18 -7.81 -4.22
CA GLU A 79 22.34 -7.74 -5.11
C GLU A 79 23.50 -8.59 -4.59
N ALA A 80 23.80 -8.54 -3.29
CA ALA A 80 24.79 -9.43 -2.68
C ALA A 80 24.40 -10.91 -2.80
N MET A 81 23.12 -11.25 -2.63
CA MET A 81 22.68 -12.63 -2.77
C MET A 81 22.77 -13.10 -4.22
N LYS A 82 22.53 -12.22 -5.19
CA LYS A 82 22.68 -12.52 -6.63
C LYS A 82 24.12 -12.88 -6.98
N THR A 83 25.12 -12.22 -6.39
CA THR A 83 26.53 -12.59 -6.60
C THR A 83 26.86 -13.93 -5.96
N VAL A 84 26.39 -14.18 -4.73
CA VAL A 84 26.58 -15.44 -4.00
C VAL A 84 25.96 -16.62 -4.77
N VAL A 85 24.72 -16.45 -5.24
CA VAL A 85 23.98 -17.48 -6.00
C VAL A 85 24.69 -17.82 -7.31
N ASN A 86 25.37 -16.86 -7.95
CA ASN A 86 26.06 -17.11 -9.23
C ASN A 86 27.46 -17.69 -9.08
N LYS A 87 28.15 -17.46 -7.95
CA LYS A 87 29.48 -18.03 -7.68
C LYS A 87 29.42 -19.52 -7.33
N ASP A 88 30.49 -20.25 -7.61
CA ASP A 88 30.68 -21.58 -7.03
C ASP A 88 30.89 -21.46 -5.52
N ALA A 89 30.34 -22.41 -4.76
CA ALA A 89 30.39 -22.35 -3.30
C ALA A 89 31.82 -22.36 -2.74
N LYS A 90 32.77 -22.98 -3.47
CA LYS A 90 34.20 -23.01 -3.11
C LYS A 90 34.86 -21.62 -3.16
N ASP A 91 34.32 -20.71 -3.96
CA ASP A 91 34.86 -19.38 -4.21
C ASP A 91 34.14 -18.30 -3.36
N TRP A 92 33.28 -18.71 -2.42
CA TRP A 92 32.62 -17.81 -1.49
C TRP A 92 33.60 -17.26 -0.46
N THR A 93 33.65 -15.93 -0.35
CA THR A 93 34.37 -15.25 0.73
C THR A 93 33.69 -15.48 2.09
N LEU A 94 34.36 -15.16 3.20
CA LEU A 94 33.76 -15.25 4.54
C LEU A 94 32.45 -14.44 4.67
N ASP A 95 32.39 -13.26 4.04
CA ASP A 95 31.18 -12.43 4.05
C ASP A 95 30.05 -13.08 3.25
N GLU A 96 30.37 -13.69 2.11
CA GLU A 96 29.42 -14.42 1.27
C GLU A 96 28.90 -15.68 1.97
N GLN A 97 29.76 -16.41 2.68
CA GLN A 97 29.38 -17.55 3.51
C GLN A 97 28.45 -17.11 4.65
N LYS A 98 28.76 -15.99 5.31
CA LYS A 98 27.90 -15.43 6.37
C LYS A 98 26.55 -14.99 5.82
N ALA A 99 26.51 -14.35 4.65
CA ALA A 99 25.27 -13.97 3.99
C ALA A 99 24.43 -15.20 3.63
N ALA A 100 25.04 -16.22 3.03
CA ALA A 100 24.35 -17.47 2.70
C ALA A 100 23.80 -18.19 3.95
N ALA A 101 24.60 -18.28 5.01
CA ALA A 101 24.17 -18.87 6.28
C ALA A 101 23.01 -18.09 6.91
N THR A 102 23.06 -16.76 6.87
CA THR A 102 21.99 -15.89 7.38
C THR A 102 20.71 -16.07 6.57
N ASP A 103 20.81 -16.17 5.24
CA ASP A 103 19.66 -16.42 4.36
C ASP A 103 19.02 -17.78 4.64
N ILE A 104 19.83 -18.83 4.77
CA ILE A 104 19.36 -20.18 5.08
C ILE A 104 18.76 -20.23 6.49
N ALA A 105 19.34 -19.54 7.46
CA ALA A 105 18.78 -19.47 8.81
C ALA A 105 17.40 -18.79 8.82
N LYS A 106 17.19 -17.78 7.98
CA LYS A 106 15.92 -17.06 7.85
C LYS A 106 14.88 -17.82 7.02
N ASN A 107 15.29 -18.38 5.88
CA ASN A 107 14.40 -18.90 4.84
C ASN A 107 14.38 -20.44 4.78
N GLY A 108 15.26 -21.12 5.51
CA GLY A 108 15.38 -22.57 5.51
C GLY A 108 15.65 -23.14 4.12
N THR A 109 14.91 -24.20 3.77
CA THR A 109 14.99 -24.85 2.46
C THR A 109 14.44 -24.00 1.31
N SER A 110 13.72 -22.91 1.61
CA SER A 110 13.24 -21.94 0.61
C SER A 110 14.31 -20.92 0.23
N SER A 111 15.46 -20.92 0.88
CA SER A 111 16.61 -20.08 0.51
C SER A 111 17.11 -20.44 -0.89
N VAL A 112 17.37 -19.41 -1.69
CA VAL A 112 17.90 -19.55 -3.06
C VAL A 112 19.31 -20.16 -3.10
N VAL A 113 20.07 -20.08 -1.99
CA VAL A 113 21.41 -20.66 -1.87
C VAL A 113 21.42 -22.02 -1.18
N TYR A 114 20.29 -22.50 -0.64
CA TYR A 114 20.22 -23.75 0.11
C TYR A 114 20.73 -24.95 -0.69
N ALA A 115 20.24 -25.14 -1.91
CA ALA A 115 20.62 -26.28 -2.75
C ALA A 115 22.13 -26.29 -3.04
N LYS A 116 22.72 -25.11 -3.28
CA LYS A 116 24.15 -24.95 -3.54
C LYS A 116 24.99 -25.20 -2.29
N ALA A 117 24.60 -24.64 -1.15
CA ALA A 117 25.27 -24.87 0.13
C ALA A 117 25.23 -26.35 0.51
N LYS A 118 24.07 -27.01 0.33
CA LYS A 118 23.91 -28.44 0.56
C LYS A 118 24.82 -29.28 -0.34
N ALA A 119 24.85 -29.00 -1.65
CA ALA A 119 25.74 -29.70 -2.57
C ALA A 119 27.22 -29.55 -2.18
N ALA A 120 27.62 -28.35 -1.77
CA ALA A 120 28.99 -28.09 -1.31
C ALA A 120 29.36 -28.89 -0.06
N MET A 121 28.42 -29.00 0.90
CA MET A 121 28.58 -29.84 2.09
C MET A 121 28.68 -31.33 1.74
N ASP A 122 27.80 -31.82 0.87
CA ASP A 122 27.73 -33.24 0.50
C ASP A 122 29.01 -33.71 -0.20
N VAL A 123 29.67 -32.84 -0.99
CA VAL A 123 30.96 -33.15 -1.64
C VAL A 123 32.19 -32.79 -0.79
N GLY A 124 32.00 -32.27 0.43
CA GLY A 124 33.09 -31.88 1.32
C GLY A 124 33.94 -30.72 0.80
N THR A 125 33.30 -29.72 0.19
CA THR A 125 33.97 -28.52 -0.34
C THR A 125 34.79 -27.86 0.76
N LYS A 126 36.04 -27.51 0.45
CA LYS A 126 36.90 -26.71 1.32
C LYS A 126 36.89 -25.26 0.85
N TRP A 127 36.58 -24.36 1.76
CA TRP A 127 36.68 -22.92 1.55
C TRP A 127 38.11 -22.47 1.84
N SER A 128 38.60 -21.52 1.04
CA SER A 128 39.95 -20.95 1.13
C SER A 128 39.89 -19.53 1.66
#